data_AF-A0A2E5WVP0-F1
#
_entry.id   AF-A0A2E5WVP0-F1
#
_cell.length_a   1.000
_cell.length_b   1.000
_cell.length_c   1.000
_cell.angle_alpha   90.00
_cell.angle_beta   90.00
_cell.angle_gamma   90.00
#
_symmetry.space_group_name_H-M   'P 1'
#
loop_
_entity.id
_entity.type
_entity.pdbx_description
1 polymer ?
#
loop_
_entity_poly.entity_id
_entity_poly.type
_entity_poly.pdbx_seq_one_letter_code
_entity_poly.pdbx_strand_id
1 'polypeptide(L)'
;GGNPQYLTAVGNTLYFSATDGTHSVELWKSDGTSSGTVMVKDIRNGSSGSTPMFFTVVGNALYFRADDGTHGFELFTNLGVYTEVTYS
;
A
#
# COMPACT_ATOMS: atom_id res chain seq x y z
N GLY A 1 3.47 -10.12 -15.17
CA GLY A 1 2.06 -9.69 -15.10
C GLY A 1 1.77 -9.33 -13.66
N GLY A 2 1.38 -8.08 -13.40
CA GLY A 2 1.00 -7.65 -12.05
C GLY A 2 -0.34 -8.29 -11.66
N ASN A 3 -0.43 -8.87 -10.48
CA ASN A 3 -1.68 -9.36 -9.90
C ASN A 3 -2.21 -8.29 -8.93
N PRO A 4 -2.97 -7.27 -9.41
CA PRO A 4 -3.53 -6.27 -8.51
C PRO A 4 -4.60 -6.89 -7.61
N GLN A 5 -4.55 -6.59 -6.32
CA GLN A 5 -5.56 -6.97 -5.32
C GLN A 5 -5.98 -5.75 -4.48
N TYR A 6 -7.09 -5.87 -3.76
CA TYR A 6 -7.62 -4.82 -2.86
C TYR A 6 -7.79 -3.44 -3.50
N LEU A 7 -8.37 -3.39 -4.71
CA LEU A 7 -8.60 -2.14 -5.44
C LEU A 7 -9.54 -1.21 -4.65
N THR A 8 -9.05 -0.02 -4.31
CA THR A 8 -9.79 0.97 -3.52
C THR A 8 -9.51 2.37 -4.05
N ALA A 9 -10.56 3.13 -4.36
CA ALA A 9 -10.43 4.52 -4.79
C ALA A 9 -10.42 5.47 -3.58
N VAL A 10 -9.50 6.44 -3.58
CA VAL A 10 -9.50 7.61 -2.69
C VAL A 10 -9.46 8.86 -3.55
N GLY A 11 -10.58 9.58 -3.63
CA GLY A 11 -10.76 10.64 -4.62
C GLY A 11 -10.56 10.11 -6.04
N ASN A 12 -9.66 10.74 -6.80
CA ASN A 12 -9.33 10.35 -8.18
C ASN A 12 -8.13 9.39 -8.28
N THR A 13 -7.66 8.84 -7.17
CA THR A 13 -6.52 7.92 -7.14
C THR A 13 -6.99 6.53 -6.77
N LEU A 14 -6.64 5.54 -7.60
CA LEU A 14 -6.85 4.13 -7.31
C LEU A 14 -5.63 3.60 -6.54
N TYR A 15 -5.85 2.95 -5.40
CA TYR A 15 -4.85 2.23 -4.65
C TYR A 15 -5.11 0.72 -4.71
N PHE A 16 -4.04 -0.07 -4.76
CA PHE A 16 -4.12 -1.53 -4.82
C PHE A 16 -2.80 -2.15 -4.36
N SER A 17 -2.83 -3.41 -3.95
CA SER A 17 -1.59 -4.18 -3.76
C SER A 17 -1.18 -4.83 -5.06
N ALA A 18 0.11 -4.78 -5.42
CA ALA A 18 0.63 -5.39 -6.65
C ALA A 18 2.14 -5.64 -6.56
N THR A 19 2.67 -6.31 -7.58
CA THR A 19 4.10 -6.56 -7.82
C THR A 19 4.43 -6.16 -9.25
N ASP A 20 5.63 -5.65 -9.48
CA ASP A 20 6.21 -5.40 -10.80
C ASP A 20 7.12 -6.54 -11.29
N GLY A 21 7.22 -7.62 -10.52
CA GLY A 21 8.12 -8.76 -10.77
C GLY A 21 9.57 -8.54 -10.32
N THR A 22 9.93 -7.34 -9.86
CA THR A 22 11.22 -7.05 -9.22
C THR A 22 11.04 -6.94 -7.70
N HIS A 23 10.01 -6.24 -7.28
CA HIS A 23 9.58 -6.12 -5.89
C HIS A 23 8.49 -7.16 -5.61
N SER A 24 8.45 -7.65 -4.37
CA SER A 24 7.32 -8.44 -3.89
C SER A 24 6.05 -7.58 -3.78
N VAL A 25 4.96 -8.11 -3.23
CA VAL A 25 3.67 -7.39 -3.18
C VAL A 25 3.76 -6.15 -2.28
N GLU A 26 3.60 -4.98 -2.88
CA GLU A 26 3.67 -3.65 -2.26
C GLU A 26 2.38 -2.83 -2.51
N LEU A 27 2.31 -1.62 -1.94
CA LEU A 27 1.22 -0.66 -2.20
C LEU A 27 1.52 0.14 -3.47
N TRP A 28 0.56 0.14 -4.39
CA TRP A 28 0.60 0.88 -5.65
C TRP A 28 -0.55 1.86 -5.76
N LYS A 29 -0.34 2.91 -6.56
CA LYS A 29 -1.38 3.86 -6.93
C LYS A 29 -1.43 4.07 -8.44
N SER A 30 -2.60 4.46 -8.95
CA SER A 30 -2.81 4.83 -10.35
C SER A 30 -3.78 6.01 -10.46
N ASP A 31 -3.54 6.87 -11.45
CA ASP A 31 -4.46 7.91 -11.93
C ASP A 31 -5.25 7.45 -13.18
N GLY A 32 -5.15 6.17 -13.54
CA GLY A 32 -5.74 5.61 -14.76
C GLY A 32 -4.81 5.63 -15.97
N THR A 33 -3.60 6.18 -15.86
CA THR A 33 -2.58 6.16 -16.91
C THR A 33 -1.43 5.23 -16.55
N SER A 34 -0.74 4.70 -17.56
CA SER A 34 0.46 3.88 -17.34
C SER A 34 1.56 4.68 -16.62
N SER A 35 1.72 5.96 -16.94
CA SER A 35 2.71 6.85 -16.32
C SER A 35 2.39 7.22 -14.88
N GLY A 36 1.10 7.32 -14.53
CA GLY A 36 0.66 7.60 -13.16
C GLY A 36 0.46 6.34 -12.32
N THR A 37 0.73 5.16 -12.89
CA THR A 37 0.73 3.88 -12.16
C THR A 37 2.11 3.64 -11.56
N VAL A 38 2.24 3.90 -10.27
CA VAL A 38 3.53 3.87 -9.56
C VAL A 38 3.40 3.22 -8.19
N MET A 39 4.47 2.59 -7.72
CA MET A 39 4.56 2.15 -6.34
C MET A 39 4.49 3.37 -5.42
N VAL A 40 3.69 3.29 -4.37
CA VAL A 40 3.60 4.39 -3.38
C VAL A 40 4.88 4.44 -2.56
N LYS A 41 5.34 3.28 -2.09
CA LYS A 41 6.58 3.07 -1.35
C LYS A 41 6.91 1.57 -1.29
N ASP A 42 8.20 1.26 -1.25
CA ASP A 42 8.69 -0.02 -0.76
C ASP A 42 8.61 -0.03 0.78
N ILE A 43 7.55 -0.62 1.32
CA ILE A 43 7.28 -0.60 2.77
C ILE A 43 8.20 -1.60 3.48
N ARG A 44 8.54 -2.72 2.83
CA ARG A 44 9.44 -3.75 3.35
C ARG A 44 10.62 -3.93 2.42
N ASN A 45 11.73 -3.30 2.77
CA ASN A 45 12.96 -3.39 1.97
C ASN A 45 13.40 -4.86 1.79
N GLY A 46 13.76 -5.21 0.55
CA GLY A 46 14.37 -6.50 0.20
C GLY A 46 13.44 -7.39 -0.64
N SER A 47 13.68 -8.70 -0.61
CA SER A 47 12.95 -9.65 -1.46
C SER A 47 11.56 -10.03 -0.94
N SER A 48 11.24 -9.66 0.30
CA SER A 48 9.94 -9.93 0.91
C SER A 48 9.04 -8.72 0.81
N GLY A 49 7.78 -8.91 0.42
CA GLY A 49 6.84 -7.80 0.25
C GLY A 49 6.14 -7.45 1.55
N SER A 50 5.65 -6.22 1.64
CA SER A 50 4.86 -5.73 2.77
C SER A 50 3.44 -6.31 2.84
N THR A 51 3.00 -6.94 1.75
CA THR A 51 1.70 -7.60 1.60
C THR A 51 0.51 -6.74 2.11
N PRO A 52 0.25 -5.56 1.51
CA PRO A 52 -0.82 -4.69 1.96
C PRO A 52 -2.21 -5.34 1.85
N MET A 53 -3.03 -5.20 2.89
CA MET A 53 -4.37 -5.80 3.00
C MET A 53 -5.38 -4.87 3.65
N PHE A 54 -6.66 -5.27 3.60
CA PHE A 54 -7.75 -4.68 4.40
C PHE A 54 -7.91 -3.18 4.19
N PHE A 55 -7.88 -2.77 2.92
CA PHE A 55 -7.95 -1.39 2.51
C PHE A 55 -9.28 -0.78 2.95
N THR A 56 -9.21 0.28 3.74
CA THR A 56 -10.37 0.98 4.30
C THR A 56 -10.18 2.48 4.10
N VAL A 57 -11.18 3.14 3.50
CA VAL A 57 -11.15 4.60 3.32
C VAL A 57 -11.81 5.26 4.52
N VAL A 58 -11.12 6.22 5.13
CA VAL A 58 -11.66 7.09 6.19
C VAL A 58 -11.34 8.54 5.82
N GLY A 59 -12.37 9.31 5.48
CA GLY A 59 -12.20 10.65 4.92
C GLY A 59 -11.42 10.61 3.59
N ASN A 60 -10.30 11.33 3.54
CA ASN A 60 -9.43 11.39 2.37
C ASN A 60 -8.17 10.50 2.50
N ALA A 61 -8.18 9.55 3.44
CA ALA A 61 -7.07 8.66 3.71
C ALA A 61 -7.46 7.20 3.47
N LEU A 62 -6.50 6.43 2.96
CA LEU A 62 -6.54 4.98 2.91
C LEU A 62 -5.80 4.44 4.12
N TYR A 63 -6.47 3.60 4.90
CA TYR A 63 -5.90 2.80 5.96
C TYR A 63 -5.77 1.35 5.50
N PHE A 64 -4.68 0.69 5.84
CA PHE A 64 -4.42 -0.68 5.42
C PHE A 64 -3.45 -1.37 6.39
N ARG A 65 -3.48 -2.70 6.41
CA ARG A 65 -2.50 -3.51 7.14
C ARG A 65 -1.31 -3.79 6.24
N ALA A 66 -0.08 -3.68 6.74
CA ALA A 66 1.12 -4.12 6.04
C ALA A 66 2.20 -4.58 7.03
N ASP A 67 3.22 -5.28 6.56
CA ASP A 67 4.38 -5.72 7.36
C ASP A 67 5.63 -4.96 6.90
N ASP A 68 6.28 -4.22 7.81
CA ASP A 68 7.50 -3.45 7.52
C ASP A 68 8.79 -4.30 7.58
N GLY A 69 8.68 -5.57 7.97
CA GLY A 69 9.78 -6.50 8.17
C GLY A 69 10.49 -6.37 9.52
N THR A 70 10.07 -5.46 10.39
CA THR A 70 10.66 -5.22 11.73
C THR A 70 9.67 -5.53 12.85
N HIS A 71 8.42 -5.08 12.73
CA HIS A 71 7.39 -5.15 13.77
C HIS A 71 6.25 -6.12 13.42
N GLY A 72 6.31 -6.74 12.25
CA GLY A 72 5.23 -7.59 11.74
C GLY A 72 4.09 -6.75 11.17
N PHE A 73 2.86 -7.27 11.19
CA PHE A 73 1.72 -6.57 10.60
C PHE A 73 1.20 -5.42 11.47
N GLU A 74 1.22 -4.20 10.93
CA GLU A 74 0.75 -2.99 11.59
C GLU A 74 -0.27 -2.24 10.72
N LEU A 75 -0.86 -1.17 11.27
CA LEU A 75 -1.78 -0.27 10.55
C LEU A 75 -1.03 0.91 9.93
N PHE A 76 -1.17 1.07 8.61
CA PHE A 76 -0.53 2.10 7.80
C PHE A 76 -1.56 3.03 7.16
N THR A 77 -1.13 4.25 6.77
CA THR A 77 -1.95 5.22 6.03
C THR A 77 -1.22 5.81 4.82
N ASN A 78 -1.90 6.01 3.70
CA ASN A 78 -1.29 6.57 2.48
C ASN A 78 -0.77 8.02 2.62
N LEU A 79 -1.04 8.71 3.74
CA LEU A 79 -0.72 10.14 3.95
C LEU A 79 0.65 10.41 4.62
N GLY A 80 1.53 9.42 4.74
CA GLY A 80 2.96 9.66 4.97
C GLY A 80 3.39 9.90 6.43
N VAL A 81 2.48 9.88 7.40
CA VAL A 81 2.83 9.76 8.82
C VAL A 81 2.54 8.33 9.25
N TYR A 82 3.46 7.44 8.89
CA TYR A 82 3.47 6.05 9.36
C TYR A 82 4.09 6.01 10.75
N THR A 83 3.46 6.69 11.71
CA THR A 83 3.66 6.34 13.11
C THR A 83 2.78 5.14 13.37
N GLU A 84 3.29 4.10 14.03
CA GLU A 84 2.43 3.09 14.66
C GLU A 84 1.19 3.80 15.21
N VAL A 85 -0.01 3.40 14.75
CA VAL A 85 -1.22 3.81 15.46
C VAL A 85 -1.21 3.01 16.75
N THR A 86 -0.51 3.53 17.76
CA THR A 86 -0.46 2.93 19.08
C THR A 86 -1.84 3.10 19.69
N TYR A 87 -2.55 1.99 19.85
CA TYR A 87 -3.77 1.98 20.66
C TYR A 87 -3.34 2.04 22.13
N SER A 88 -3.71 3.12 22.82
CA SER A 88 -3.60 3.24 24.28
C SER A 88 -4.55 2.29 24.99
#